data_AF-A0A7K2MVK4-F1
#
_entry.id   AF-A0A7K2MVK4-F1
#
_cell.length_a   1.000
_cell.length_b   1.000
_cell.length_c   1.000
_cell.angle_alpha   90.00
_cell.angle_beta   90.00
_cell.angle_gamma   90.00
#
_symmetry.space_group_name_H-M   'P 1'
#
loop_
_entity.id
_entity.type
_entity.pdbx_description
1 polymer ?
#
loop_
_entity_poly.entity_id
_entity_poly.type
_entity_poly.pdbx_seq_one_letter_code
_entity_poly.pdbx_strand_id
1 'polypeptide(L)' 'MTGSAPATAASPRICPNCDGFAAVAVSSGDRDASGQLPTLAVDCPACHGAGTLPASVAQFAGGRA' A
#
# COMPACT_ATOMS: atom_id res chain seq x y z
N MET A 1 -22.09 28.64 12.23
CA MET A 1 -21.79 27.71 11.12
C MET A 1 -20.27 27.63 10.97
N THR A 2 -19.59 26.79 11.76
CA THR A 2 -18.15 26.55 11.59
C THR A 2 -17.98 25.43 10.57
N GLY A 3 -17.72 25.80 9.32
CA GLY A 3 -17.31 24.84 8.30
C GLY A 3 -15.86 24.42 8.56
N SER A 4 -15.61 23.13 8.70
CA SER A 4 -14.26 22.57 8.71
C SER A 4 -13.58 22.90 7.38
N ALA A 5 -12.45 23.60 7.40
CA ALA A 5 -11.66 23.81 6.20
C ALA A 5 -11.20 22.44 5.65
N PRO A 6 -11.16 22.24 4.31
CA PRO A 6 -10.76 20.96 3.74
C PRO A 6 -9.30 20.66 4.11
N ALA A 7 -9.05 19.48 4.64
CA ALA A 7 -7.69 18.99 4.82
C ALA A 7 -7.06 18.83 3.43
N THR A 8 -5.89 19.45 3.21
CA THR A 8 -5.09 19.17 2.01
C THR A 8 -4.69 17.70 2.07
N ALA A 9 -5.25 16.89 1.18
CA ALA A 9 -4.87 15.50 1.04
C ALA A 9 -3.47 15.46 0.42
N ALA A 10 -2.47 15.08 1.21
CA ALA A 10 -1.14 14.85 0.68
C ALA A 10 -1.17 13.66 -0.28
N SER A 11 -0.61 13.83 -1.48
CA SER A 11 -0.62 12.75 -2.48
C SER A 11 0.15 11.54 -1.96
N PRO A 12 -0.44 10.33 -2.00
CA PRO A 12 0.24 9.11 -1.59
C PRO A 12 1.51 8.89 -2.44
N ARG A 13 2.54 8.33 -1.82
CA ARG A 13 3.83 8.06 -2.47
C ARG A 13 3.89 6.60 -2.90
N ILE A 14 4.51 6.31 -4.04
CA ILE A 14 4.75 4.93 -4.47
C ILE A 14 5.60 4.23 -3.42
N CYS A 15 5.21 3.00 -3.05
CA CYS A 15 5.96 2.22 -2.08
C CYS A 15 7.34 1.86 -2.68
N PRO A 16 8.47 2.26 -2.07
CA PRO A 16 9.79 1.99 -2.62
C PRO A 16 10.21 0.52 -2.50
N ASN A 17 9.51 -0.29 -1.70
CA ASN A 17 9.82 -1.71 -1.55
C ASN A 17 9.24 -2.58 -2.67
N CYS A 18 8.18 -2.13 -3.33
CA CYS A 18 7.54 -2.86 -4.43
C CYS A 18 7.37 -2.04 -5.71
N ASP A 19 7.83 -0.79 -5.73
CA ASP A 19 7.76 0.13 -6.87
C ASP A 19 6.35 0.27 -7.48
N GLY A 20 5.31 0.08 -6.67
CA GLY A 20 3.91 0.13 -7.09
C GLY A 20 3.29 -1.23 -7.49
N PHE A 21 4.08 -2.31 -7.59
CA PHE A 21 3.60 -3.67 -7.82
C PHE A 21 3.23 -4.34 -6.49
N ALA A 22 2.06 -3.97 -5.97
CA ALA A 22 1.67 -4.28 -4.61
C ALA A 22 1.38 -5.75 -4.31
N ALA A 23 1.07 -6.56 -5.34
CA ALA A 23 0.76 -7.97 -5.21
C ALA A 23 1.31 -8.75 -6.40
N VAL A 24 1.74 -9.99 -6.12
CA VAL A 24 2.19 -10.94 -7.14
C VAL A 24 1.43 -12.26 -6.99
N ALA A 25 1.20 -12.92 -8.12
CA ALA A 25 0.59 -14.24 -8.16
C ALA A 25 1.71 -15.29 -8.19
N VAL A 26 1.79 -16.12 -7.15
CA VAL A 26 2.77 -17.20 -7.05
C VAL A 26 2.04 -18.54 -7.17
N SER A 27 2.47 -19.37 -8.09
CA SER A 27 1.97 -20.74 -8.15
C SER A 27 2.60 -21.57 -7.04
N SER A 28 1.78 -22.24 -6.25
CA SER A 28 2.24 -23.05 -5.12
C SER A 28 1.92 -24.53 -5.35
N GLY A 29 2.96 -25.36 -5.32
CA GLY A 29 2.83 -26.82 -5.37
C GLY A 29 2.60 -27.37 -6.77
N ASP A 30 2.06 -28.60 -6.80
CA ASP A 30 1.72 -29.33 -8.01
C ASP A 30 0.28 -29.05 -8.45
N ARG A 31 -0.04 -29.50 -9.66
CA ARG A 31 -1.41 -29.48 -10.16
C ARG A 31 -2.30 -30.35 -9.25
N ASP A 32 -3.48 -29.85 -8.90
CA ASP A 32 -4.46 -30.62 -8.14
C ASP A 32 -5.04 -31.78 -8.99
N ALA A 33 -5.89 -32.61 -8.38
CA ALA A 33 -6.51 -33.75 -9.06
C ALA A 33 -7.40 -33.35 -10.26
N SER A 34 -7.79 -32.08 -10.37
CA SER A 34 -8.53 -31.52 -11.51
C SER A 34 -7.61 -30.94 -12.60
N GLY A 35 -6.30 -30.90 -12.36
CA GLY A 35 -5.30 -30.32 -13.27
C GLY A 35 -5.10 -28.81 -13.09
N GLN A 36 -5.68 -28.20 -12.04
CA GLN A 36 -5.49 -26.77 -11.75
C GLN A 36 -4.19 -26.55 -10.96
N LEU A 37 -3.44 -25.47 -11.25
CA LEU A 37 -2.31 -25.10 -10.39
C LEU A 37 -2.77 -24.08 -9.36
N PRO A 38 -2.63 -24.38 -8.07
CA PRO A 38 -2.94 -23.42 -7.04
C PRO A 38 -2.08 -22.18 -7.25
N THR A 39 -2.70 -21.02 -7.23
CA THR A 39 -2.03 -19.73 -7.33
C THR A 39 -2.43 -18.89 -6.13
N LEU A 40 -1.44 -18.48 -5.36
CA LEU A 40 -1.59 -17.65 -4.18
C LEU A 40 -1.22 -16.20 -4.52
N ALA A 41 -2.05 -15.26 -4.11
CA ALA A 41 -1.68 -13.85 -4.13
C ALA A 41 -0.82 -13.53 -2.91
N VAL A 42 0.36 -12.96 -3.13
CA VAL A 42 1.25 -12.48 -2.08
C VAL A 42 1.34 -10.97 -2.19
N ASP A 43 0.97 -10.28 -1.11
CA ASP A 43 1.04 -8.83 -1.02
C ASP A 43 2.40 -8.35 -0.47
N CYS A 44 2.77 -7.12 -0.83
CA CYS A 44 3.94 -6.47 -0.26
C CYS A 44 3.69 -6.14 1.22
N PRO A 45 4.47 -6.69 2.17
CA PRO A 45 4.20 -6.50 3.60
C PRO A 45 4.45 -5.07 4.08
N ALA A 46 5.20 -4.26 3.32
CA ALA A 46 5.47 -2.87 3.68
C ALA A 46 4.28 -1.94 3.41
N CYS A 47 3.45 -2.25 2.40
CA CYS A 47 2.26 -1.46 2.04
C CYS A 47 0.96 -2.27 2.10
N HIS A 48 1.01 -3.53 2.54
CA HIS A 48 -0.12 -4.45 2.66
C HIS A 48 -0.99 -4.53 1.40
N GLY A 49 -0.35 -4.56 0.23
CA GLY A 49 -1.05 -4.64 -1.05
C GLY A 49 -1.61 -3.31 -1.59
N ALA A 50 -1.36 -2.17 -0.95
CA ALA A 50 -1.82 -0.87 -1.43
C ALA A 50 -0.98 -0.27 -2.58
N GLY A 51 0.29 -0.69 -2.73
CA GLY A 51 1.23 -0.17 -3.74
C GLY A 51 1.73 1.25 -3.48
N THR A 52 1.15 1.91 -2.47
CA THR A 52 1.49 3.25 -2.04
C THR A 52 1.59 3.31 -0.52
N LEU A 53 2.36 4.27 -0.03
CA LEU A 53 2.42 4.62 1.37
C LEU A 53 1.75 5.99 1.58
N PRO A 54 1.08 6.22 2.72
CA PRO A 54 0.57 7.53 3.05
C PRO A 54 1.72 8.53 3.05
N ALA A 55 1.51 9.70 2.43
CA ALA A 55 2.46 10.78 2.58
C ALA A 55 2.50 11.15 4.06
N SER A 56 3.65 10.96 4.70
CA SER A 56 3.88 11.42 6.06
C SER A 56 3.62 12.92 6.09
N VAL A 57 2.51 13.33 6.69
CA VAL A 57 2.31 14.72 7.08
C VAL A 57 3.34 14.98 8.17
N ALA A 58 4.46 15.57 7.79
CA ALA A 58 5.41 16.09 8.76
C ALA A 58 4.63 17.11 9.59
N GLN A 59 4.20 16.70 10.78
CA GLN A 59 3.63 17.59 11.76
C GLN A 59 4.78 18.52 12.15
N PHE A 60 4.92 19.65 11.49
CA PHE A 60 5.76 20.75 11.95
C PHE A 60 5.08 21.35 13.19
N ALA A 61 5.01 20.58 14.27
CA ALA A 61 4.77 21.08 15.62
C ALA A 61 6.10 21.68 16.11
N GLY A 62 6.49 22.80 15.50
CA GLY A 62 7.70 23.54 15.82
C GLY A 62 7.36 24.98 16.12
N GLY A 63 6.80 25.21 17.32
CA GLY A 63 6.62 26.54 17.89
C GLY A 63 7.95 27.30 17.95
N ARG A 64 7.87 28.63 17.80
CA ARG A 64 9.01 29.53 17.95
C ARG A 64 8.53 30.75 18.74
N ALA A 65 9.37 31.09 19.72
CA ALA A 65 9.20 32.04 20.82
C ALA A 65 8.96 33.48 20.38
#